data_AF-A0A9J6FUS2-F1
#
_entry.id   AF-A0A9J6FUS2-F1
#
_cell.length_a   1.000
_cell.length_b   1.000
_cell.length_c   1.000
_cell.angle_alpha   90.00
_cell.angle_beta   90.00
_cell.angle_gamma   90.00
#
_symmetry.space_group_name_H-M   'P 1'
#
loop_
_entity.id
_entity.type
_entity.pdbx_description
1 polymer ?
#
loop_
_entity_poly.entity_id
_entity_poly.type
_entity_poly.pdbx_seq_one_letter_code
_entity_poly.pdbx_strand_id
1 'polypeptide(L)'
;MIQVMRHVTSADEDFTTVRLLFGVDKYDGIYLKRELDELKRFWNVSILYCLSAETKVEKPKYGDELHYGRIDEPLLETEISRCREPPHVLIRERKLLDHESISV
;
A
#
# COMPACT_ATOMS: atom_id res chain seq x y z
N MET A 1 -1.04 9.11 -1.67
CA MET A 1 -0.75 8.51 -0.36
C MET A 1 0.66 8.80 0.14
N ILE A 2 1.69 8.78 -0.71
CA ILE A 2 3.08 9.15 -0.31
C ILE A 2 3.18 10.50 0.42
N GLN A 3 2.45 11.54 0.00
CA GLN A 3 2.45 12.84 0.69
C GLN A 3 1.95 12.77 2.13
N VAL A 4 0.89 12.00 2.39
CA VAL A 4 0.34 11.79 3.74
C VAL A 4 1.36 11.04 4.60
N MET A 5 1.96 9.98 4.05
CA MET A 5 2.99 9.22 4.75
C MET A 5 4.19 10.08 5.11
N ARG A 6 4.68 10.92 4.18
CA ARG A 6 5.78 11.85 4.43
C ARG A 6 5.46 12.86 5.53
N HIS A 7 4.22 13.31 5.62
CA HIS A 7 3.79 14.22 6.69
C HIS A 7 3.83 13.52 8.05
N VAL A 8 3.28 12.30 8.13
CA VAL A 8 3.29 11.49 9.37
C VAL A 8 4.72 11.19 9.83
N THR A 9 5.62 10.81 8.92
CA THR A 9 7.01 10.53 9.27
C THR A 9 7.85 11.79 9.58
N SER A 10 7.33 12.99 9.33
CA SER A 10 8.02 14.26 9.62
C SER A 10 7.62 14.87 10.97
N ALA A 11 6.53 14.39 11.56
CA ALA A 11 6.04 14.79 12.87
C ALA A 11 6.57 13.82 13.92
N ASP A 12 7.80 14.06 14.41
CA ASP A 12 8.51 13.20 15.38
C ASP A 12 7.78 13.01 16.72
N GLU A 13 6.78 13.85 17.03
CA GLU A 13 6.01 13.80 18.28
C GLU A 13 4.76 12.89 18.20
N ASP A 14 4.35 12.46 17.01
CA ASP A 14 3.14 11.65 16.81
C ASP A 14 3.47 10.15 16.71
N PHE A 15 3.01 9.36 17.68
CA PHE A 15 3.09 7.88 17.66
C PHE A 15 2.16 7.22 16.63
N THR A 16 1.88 7.91 15.51
CA THR A 16 0.98 7.41 14.47
C THR A 16 1.69 6.34 13.64
N THR A 17 1.11 5.15 13.61
CA THR A 17 1.58 4.03 12.76
C THR A 17 0.79 3.99 11.46
N VAL A 18 1.47 3.79 10.34
CA VAL A 18 0.87 3.71 9.00
C VAL A 18 1.10 2.33 8.40
N ARG A 19 0.00 1.66 8.06
CA ARG A 19 -0.02 0.44 7.26
C ARG A 19 -0.57 0.76 5.87
N LEU A 20 0.25 0.62 4.83
CA LEU A 20 -0.19 0.82 3.45
C LEU A 20 -0.41 -0.53 2.75
N LEU A 21 -1.64 -0.79 2.33
CA LEU A 21 -1.95 -1.86 1.37
C LEU A 21 -1.88 -1.28 -0.04
N PHE A 22 -0.92 -1.72 -0.83
CA PHE A 22 -0.68 -1.21 -2.18
C PHE A 22 -1.05 -2.24 -3.24
N GLY A 23 -2.20 -2.06 -3.89
CA GLY A 23 -2.66 -2.90 -4.98
C GLY A 23 -1.95 -2.60 -6.31
N VAL A 24 -1.41 -3.63 -6.95
CA VAL A 24 -0.75 -3.56 -8.26
C VAL A 24 -0.88 -4.90 -8.97
N ASP A 25 -0.78 -4.93 -10.30
CA ASP A 25 -0.91 -6.20 -11.04
C ASP A 25 0.32 -7.09 -10.89
N LYS A 26 1.51 -6.50 -11.00
CA LYS A 26 2.81 -7.19 -10.98
C LYS A 26 3.81 -6.47 -10.10
N TYR A 27 4.77 -7.20 -9.53
CA TYR A 27 5.79 -6.65 -8.65
C TYR A 27 6.67 -5.58 -9.33
N ASP A 28 7.08 -5.81 -10.59
CA ASP A 28 7.84 -4.82 -11.37
C ASP A 28 6.99 -3.59 -11.76
N GLY A 29 5.67 -3.69 -11.62
CA GLY A 29 4.73 -2.58 -11.85
C GLY A 29 4.60 -1.62 -10.67
N ILE A 30 5.30 -1.85 -9.54
CA ILE A 30 5.21 -0.97 -8.37
C ILE A 30 5.79 0.41 -8.69
N TYR A 31 4.88 1.37 -8.88
CA TYR A 31 5.24 2.75 -9.13
C TYR A 31 5.84 3.41 -7.88
N LEU A 32 6.90 4.21 -8.07
CA LEU A 32 7.65 4.89 -6.98
C LEU A 32 8.20 3.92 -5.92
N LYS A 33 8.62 2.72 -6.34
CA LYS A 33 9.17 1.71 -5.42
C LYS A 33 10.31 2.24 -4.55
N ARG A 34 11.20 3.07 -5.11
CA ARG A 34 12.33 3.66 -4.38
C ARG A 34 11.85 4.56 -3.24
N GLU A 35 10.88 5.43 -3.51
CA GLU A 35 10.31 6.33 -2.52
C GLU A 35 9.53 5.56 -1.44
N LEU A 36 8.84 4.47 -1.82
CA LEU A 36 8.21 3.56 -0.86
C LEU A 36 9.25 2.85 0.00
N ASP A 37 10.38 2.44 -0.56
CA ASP A 37 11.48 1.83 0.19
C ASP A 37 12.14 2.80 1.18
N GLU A 38 12.24 4.07 0.83
CA GLU A 38 12.69 5.12 1.76
C GLU A 38 11.70 5.26 2.93
N LEU A 39 10.40 5.27 2.65
CA LEU A 39 9.35 5.33 3.68
C LEU A 39 9.35 4.09 4.58
N LYS A 40 9.64 2.90 4.07
CA LYS A 40 9.75 1.66 4.88
C LYS A 40 10.90 1.67 5.89
N ARG A 41 11.82 2.63 5.83
CA ARG A 41 12.91 2.75 6.81
C ARG A 41 12.43 3.33 8.15
N PHE A 42 11.28 3.98 8.17
CA PHE A 42 10.70 4.52 9.38
C PHE A 42 10.01 3.41 10.18
N TRP A 43 10.22 3.40 11.50
CA TRP A 43 9.73 2.35 12.40
C TRP A 43 8.19 2.23 12.42
N ASN A 44 7.50 3.34 12.12
CA ASN A 44 6.06 3.45 12.14
C ASN A 44 5.43 3.27 10.75
N VAL A 45 6.19 2.82 9.74
CA VAL A 45 5.68 2.59 8.39
C VAL A 45 5.88 1.14 7.98
N SER A 46 4.81 0.49 7.53
CA SER A 46 4.88 -0.81 6.87
C SER A 46 4.00 -0.84 5.63
N ILE A 47 4.40 -1.64 4.64
CA ILE A 47 3.77 -1.68 3.31
C ILE A 47 3.59 -3.13 2.89
N LEU A 48 2.34 -3.49 2.56
CA LEU A 48 1.96 -4.76 1.98
C LEU A 48 1.64 -4.56 0.50
N TYR A 49 2.39 -5.21 -0.38
CA TYR A 49 2.13 -5.18 -1.82
C TYR A 49 1.17 -6.31 -2.21
N CYS A 50 0.01 -5.95 -2.75
CA CYS A 50 -1.02 -6.90 -3.19
C CYS A 50 -0.93 -7.05 -4.71
N LEU A 51 -0.43 -8.20 -5.17
CA LEU A 51 -0.13 -8.50 -6.57
C LEU A 51 -1.29 -9.26 -7.21
N SER A 52 -2.08 -8.59 -8.04
CA SER A 52 -3.35 -9.13 -8.55
C SER A 52 -3.18 -10.16 -9.68
N ALA A 53 -2.09 -10.08 -10.44
CA ALA A 53 -1.84 -10.88 -11.65
C ALA A 53 -0.63 -11.83 -11.50
N GLU A 54 -0.05 -11.92 -10.30
CA GLU A 54 1.08 -12.81 -10.01
C GLU A 54 0.71 -13.78 -8.89
N THR A 55 1.23 -15.01 -9.00
CA THR A 55 1.10 -16.04 -7.96
C THR A 55 2.40 -16.27 -7.20
N LYS A 56 3.53 -15.79 -7.75
CA LYS A 56 4.85 -15.88 -7.15
C LYS A 56 5.81 -14.86 -7.76
N VAL A 57 6.57 -14.17 -6.91
CA VAL A 57 7.76 -13.41 -7.29
C VAL A 57 9.00 -14.25 -6.97
N GLU A 58 9.88 -14.49 -7.95
CA GLU A 58 11.05 -15.34 -7.74
C GLU A 58 12.12 -14.72 -6.84
N LYS A 59 12.29 -13.39 -6.93
CA LYS A 59 13.33 -12.64 -6.22
C LYS A 59 12.77 -11.32 -5.68
N PRO A 60 11.86 -11.35 -4.70
CA PRO A 60 11.38 -10.13 -4.09
C PRO A 60 12.54 -9.41 -3.37
N LYS A 61 12.50 -8.08 -3.33
CA LYS A 61 13.46 -7.31 -2.55
C LYS A 61 13.36 -7.71 -1.08
N TYR A 62 14.52 -7.87 -0.43
CA TYR A 62 14.57 -8.26 0.96
C TYR A 62 13.75 -7.30 1.85
N GLY A 63 12.88 -7.87 2.68
CA GLY A 63 11.98 -7.12 3.56
C GLY A 63 10.70 -6.61 2.91
N ASP A 64 10.41 -6.95 1.64
CA ASP A 64 9.08 -6.70 1.06
C ASP A 64 8.05 -7.73 1.54
N GLU A 65 6.92 -7.23 2.03
CA GLU A 65 5.76 -8.04 2.34
C GLU A 65 4.86 -8.12 1.10
N LEU A 66 4.56 -9.35 0.67
CA LEU A 66 3.76 -9.61 -0.54
C LEU A 66 2.50 -10.40 -0.18
N HIS A 67 1.40 -10.00 -0.81
CA HIS A 67 0.16 -10.76 -0.87
C HIS A 67 -0.16 -11.01 -2.34
N TYR A 68 -0.55 -12.24 -2.69
CA TYR A 68 -0.94 -12.61 -4.05
C TYR A 68 -2.46 -12.64 -4.13
N GLY A 69 -3.02 -11.73 -4.91
CA GLY A 69 -4.46 -11.49 -4.96
C GLY A 69 -4.80 -10.01 -4.93
N ARG A 70 -6.09 -9.74 -5.11
CA ARG A 70 -6.66 -8.39 -4.94
C ARG A 70 -6.84 -8.11 -3.45
N ILE A 71 -6.91 -6.81 -3.12
CA ILE A 71 -7.35 -6.41 -1.79
C ILE A 71 -8.83 -6.75 -1.68
N ASP A 72 -9.16 -7.67 -0.78
CA ASP A 72 -10.51 -8.13 -0.49
C ASP A 72 -10.84 -7.99 0.99
N GLU A 73 -12.10 -8.26 1.35
CA GLU A 73 -12.59 -8.18 2.71
C GLU A 73 -11.80 -9.09 3.69
N PRO A 74 -11.52 -10.36 3.38
CA PRO A 74 -10.69 -11.22 4.24
C PRO A 74 -9.30 -10.66 4.53
N LEU A 75 -8.64 -10.07 3.52
CA LEU A 75 -7.35 -9.43 3.72
C LEU A 75 -7.47 -8.20 4.63
N LEU A 76 -8.48 -7.35 4.41
CA LEU A 76 -8.72 -6.17 5.23
C LEU A 76 -9.01 -6.54 6.69
N GLU A 77 -9.85 -7.54 6.94
CA GLU A 77 -10.12 -8.06 8.29
C GLU A 77 -8.84 -8.56 8.97
N THR A 78 -8.00 -9.29 8.23
CA THR A 78 -6.72 -9.79 8.73
C THR A 78 -5.78 -8.64 9.11
N GLU A 79 -5.71 -7.60 8.30
CA GLU A 79 -4.82 -6.46 8.59
C GLU A 79 -5.37 -5.55 9.70
N ILE A 80 -6.70 -5.34 9.76
CA ILE A 80 -7.34 -4.55 10.82
C ILE A 80 -7.26 -5.25 12.17
N SER A 81 -7.40 -6.58 12.22
CA SER A 81 -7.31 -7.35 13.47
C SER A 81 -5.93 -7.31 14.13
N ARG A 82 -4.88 -6.93 13.38
CA ARG A 82 -3.53 -6.69 13.92
C ARG A 82 -3.41 -5.33 14.62
N CYS A 83 -4.33 -4.41 14.38
CA CYS A 83 -4.35 -3.11 15.04
C CYS A 83 -4.89 -3.27 16.46
N ARG A 84 -4.19 -2.65 17.44
CA ARG A 84 -4.63 -2.64 18.84
C ARG A 84 -5.94 -1.87 19.03
N GLU A 85 -6.14 -0.85 18.21
CA GLU A 85 -7.32 0.02 18.19
C GLU A 85 -7.85 0.14 16.76
N PRO A 86 -9.16 0.43 16.56
CA PRO A 86 -9.73 0.61 15.24
C PRO A 86 -8.96 1.68 14.44
N PRO A 87 -8.38 1.34 13.28
CA PRO A 87 -7.59 2.30 12.51
C PRO A 87 -8.48 3.29 11.77
N HIS A 88 -7.93 4.48 11.51
CA HIS A 88 -8.49 5.38 10.50
C HIS A 88 -8.07 4.88 9.11
N VAL A 89 -9.05 4.65 8.23
CA VAL A 89 -8.81 4.07 6.91
C VAL A 89 -8.95 5.13 5.82
N LEU A 90 -7.94 5.23 4.96
CA LEU A 90 -7.95 6.08 3.78
C LEU A 90 -7.86 5.22 2.52
N ILE A 91 -8.91 5.25 1.70
CA ILE A 91 -8.97 4.48 0.45
C ILE A 91 -8.78 5.44 -0.73
N ARG A 92 -7.89 5.07 -1.65
CA ARG A 92 -7.76 5.74 -2.95
C ARG A 92 -7.65 4.71 -4.05
N GLU A 93 -8.72 4.58 -4.79
CA GLU A 93 -8.71 3.83 -6.03
C GLU A 93 -8.17 4.72 -7.16
N ARG A 94 -7.34 4.13 -8.01
CA ARG A 94 -7.07 4.72 -9.32
C ARG A 94 -8.27 4.34 -10.20
N LYS A 95 -9.17 5.28 -10.49
CA LYS A 95 -10.03 5.13 -11.66
C LYS A 95 -9.10 5.02 -12.87
N LEU A 96 -9.18 3.92 -13.60
CA LEU A 96 -8.66 3.86 -14.95
C LEU A 96 -9.34 5.02 -15.69
N LEU A 97 -8.54 5.95 -16.21
CA LEU A 97 -9.03 6.95 -17.15
C LEU A 97 -9.37 6.18 -18.43
N ASP A 98 -10.53 5.54 -18.44
CA ASP A 98 -11.17 5.17 -19.69
C ASP A 98 -11.57 6.49 -20.34
N HIS A 99 -10.92 6.77 -21.46
CA HIS A 99 -11.32 7.78 -22.42
C HIS A 99 -12.67 7.36 -23.02
N GLU A 100 -13.75 7.40 -22.24
CA GLU A 100 -15.10 7.44 -22.79
C GLU A 100 -15.42 8.89 -23.11
N SER A 101 -15.37 9.16 -24.41
CA SER A 101 -15.89 10.34 -25.08
C SER A 101 -17.24 10.74 -24.48
N ILE A 102 -17.26 11.83 -23.72
CA ILE A 102 -18.48 12.61 -23.55
C ILE A 102 -18.73 13.28 -24.90
N SER A 103 -19.50 12.61 -25.75
CA SER A 103 -20.21 13.30 -26.82
C SER A 103 -21.28 14.19 -26.18
N VAL A 104 -21.23 15.44 -26.61
CA VAL A 104 -22.05 16.62 -26.28
C VAL A 104 -23.52 16.31 -25.98
#